data_AF-A0A7J4AWS5-F1
#
_entry.id   AF-A0A7J4AWS5-F1
#
_cell.length_a   1.000
_cell.length_b   1.000
_cell.length_c   1.000
_cell.angle_alpha   90.00
_cell.angle_beta   90.00
_cell.angle_gamma   90.00
#
_symmetry.space_group_name_H-M   'P 1'
#
loop_
_entity.id
_entity.type
_entity.pdbx_description
1 polymer ?
#
loop_
_entity_poly.entity_id
_entity_poly.type
_entity_poly.pdbx_seq_one_letter_code
_entity_poly.pdbx_strand_id
1 'polypeptide(L)'
;RELLEKGVCLIDGKMRKVKARVEHFDFSSHCGASELKDAVKNLGGNPKVFVVHGAEGNCELLAKWVKNELGLEAFAPRAGDVFEV
;
A
#
# COMPACT_ATOMS: atom_id res chain seq x y z
N ARG A 1 -11.43 -10.86 -1.74
CA ARG A 1 -12.30 -11.01 -0.55
C ARG A 1 -13.27 -12.19 -0.63
N GLU A 2 -13.18 -13.07 -1.63
CA GLU A 2 -14.17 -14.13 -1.85
C GLU A 2 -14.35 -15.10 -0.67
N LEU A 3 -13.30 -15.39 0.08
CA LEU A 3 -13.42 -16.24 1.27
C LEU A 3 -14.27 -15.59 2.37
N LEU A 4 -14.01 -14.32 2.68
CA LEU A 4 -14.74 -13.58 3.72
C LEU A 4 -16.19 -13.31 3.30
N GLU A 5 -16.43 -12.96 2.05
CA GLU A 5 -17.75 -12.54 1.56
C GLU A 5 -18.63 -13.72 1.13
N LYS A 6 -18.04 -14.71 0.46
CA LYS A 6 -18.78 -15.81 -0.19
C LYS A 6 -18.54 -17.16 0.50
N GLY A 7 -17.61 -17.25 1.45
CA GLY A 7 -17.27 -18.51 2.12
C GLY A 7 -16.65 -19.55 1.20
N VAL A 8 -16.02 -19.14 0.09
CA VAL A 8 -15.38 -20.05 -0.88
C VAL A 8 -13.93 -19.68 -1.13
N CYS A 9 -13.11 -20.68 -1.43
CA CYS A 9 -11.68 -20.51 -1.72
C CYS A 9 -11.24 -21.48 -2.83
N LEU A 10 -10.30 -21.04 -3.68
CA LEU A 10 -9.65 -21.89 -4.66
C LEU A 10 -8.58 -22.74 -3.96
N ILE A 11 -8.76 -24.07 -3.97
CA ILE A 11 -7.82 -25.03 -3.38
C ILE A 11 -7.56 -26.12 -4.42
N ASP A 12 -6.30 -26.28 -4.82
CA ASP A 12 -5.85 -27.21 -5.87
C ASP A 12 -6.59 -27.02 -7.21
N GLY A 13 -6.79 -25.76 -7.62
CA GLY A 13 -7.48 -25.43 -8.87
C GLY A 13 -8.99 -25.67 -8.85
N LYS A 14 -9.58 -26.03 -7.70
CA LYS A 14 -11.03 -26.23 -7.55
C LYS A 14 -11.62 -25.26 -6.53
N MET A 15 -12.76 -24.67 -6.87
CA MET A 15 -13.52 -23.86 -5.91
C MET A 15 -14.13 -24.76 -4.84
N ARG A 16 -13.85 -24.46 -3.57
CA ARG A 16 -14.37 -25.22 -2.42
C ARG A 16 -15.11 -24.31 -1.45
N LYS A 17 -16.20 -24.81 -0.89
CA LYS A 17 -16.94 -24.13 0.19
C LYS A 17 -16.24 -24.37 1.53
N VAL A 18 -15.91 -23.27 2.20
CA VAL A 18 -15.32 -23.27 3.55
C VAL A 18 -16.44 -23.29 4.57
N LYS A 19 -16.44 -24.29 5.45
CA LYS A 19 -17.45 -24.46 6.51
C LYS A 19 -17.10 -23.72 7.80
N ALA A 20 -15.83 -23.34 7.98
CA ALA A 20 -15.38 -22.60 9.14
C ALA A 20 -15.93 -21.16 9.13
N ARG A 21 -16.15 -20.58 10.32
CA ARG A 21 -16.37 -19.13 10.47
C ARG A 21 -15.07 -18.40 10.12
N VAL A 22 -15.15 -17.42 9.23
CA VAL A 22 -13.99 -16.63 8.81
C VAL A 22 -14.23 -15.18 9.22
N GLU A 23 -13.26 -14.59 9.89
CA GLU A 23 -13.24 -13.19 10.27
C GLU A 23 -11.88 -12.58 9.94
N HIS A 24 -11.86 -11.27 9.70
CA HIS A 24 -10.64 -10.53 9.43
C HIS A 24 -10.49 -9.41 10.46
N PHE A 25 -9.41 -9.49 11.22
CA PHE A 25 -8.99 -8.47 12.15
C PHE A 25 -7.65 -7.92 11.68
N ASP A 26 -7.59 -6.62 11.48
CA ASP A 26 -6.36 -5.95 11.08
C ASP A 26 -5.63 -5.45 12.31
N PHE A 27 -4.59 -6.17 12.72
CA PHE A 27 -3.66 -5.79 13.78
C PHE A 27 -2.32 -5.32 13.21
N SER A 28 -2.31 -4.88 11.95
CA SER A 28 -1.12 -4.37 11.32
C SER A 28 -0.52 -3.24 12.16
N SER A 29 0.80 -3.30 12.37
CA SER A 29 1.57 -2.20 12.96
C SER A 29 1.93 -1.13 11.92
N HIS A 30 1.54 -1.30 10.66
CA HIS A 30 1.78 -0.32 9.61
C HIS A 30 0.72 0.77 9.61
N CYS A 31 1.16 2.00 9.36
CA CYS A 31 0.28 3.12 9.08
C CYS A 31 -0.61 2.83 7.86
N GLY A 32 -1.88 3.20 7.96
CA GLY A 32 -2.80 3.20 6.83
C GLY A 32 -2.54 4.38 5.89
N ALA A 33 -3.38 4.49 4.87
CA ALA A 33 -3.22 5.52 3.83
C ALA A 33 -3.33 6.95 4.38
N SER A 34 -4.23 7.19 5.34
CA SER A 34 -4.43 8.52 5.93
C SER A 34 -3.23 8.91 6.79
N GLU A 35 -2.75 8.00 7.62
CA GLU A 35 -1.62 8.21 8.51
C GLU A 35 -0.32 8.44 7.71
N LEU A 36 -0.11 7.70 6.61
CA LEU A 36 1.02 7.96 5.71
C LEU A 36 0.95 9.34 5.06
N LYS A 37 -0.22 9.76 4.59
CA LYS A 37 -0.41 11.09 3.99
C LYS A 37 -0.17 12.20 4.99
N ASP A 38 -0.64 12.05 6.22
CA ASP A 38 -0.46 13.04 7.27
C ASP A 38 1.00 13.07 7.76
N ALA A 39 1.68 11.93 7.81
CA ALA A 39 3.11 11.88 8.09
C ALA A 39 3.92 12.70 7.08
N VAL A 40 3.64 12.57 5.77
CA VAL A 40 4.35 13.34 4.73
C VAL A 40 4.01 14.83 4.79
N LYS A 41 2.75 15.21 5.04
CA LYS A 41 2.36 16.63 5.20
C LYS A 41 3.09 17.34 6.33
N ASN A 42 3.40 16.60 7.40
CA ASN A 42 4.07 17.15 8.58
C ASN A 42 5.59 17.18 8.45
N LEU A 43 6.16 16.72 7.33
CA LEU A 43 7.58 16.88 7.06
C LEU A 43 7.90 18.35 6.78
N GLY A 44 8.89 18.90 7.48
CA GLY A 44 9.38 20.24 7.23
C GLY A 44 10.29 20.31 5.99
N GLY A 45 10.32 21.49 5.36
CA GLY A 45 11.19 21.77 4.21
C GLY A 45 10.60 21.31 2.87
N ASN A 46 11.49 20.98 1.92
CA ASN A 46 11.12 20.50 0.58
C ASN A 46 11.83 19.18 0.27
N PRO A 47 11.46 18.08 0.96
CA PRO A 47 12.14 16.80 0.80
C PRO A 47 11.83 16.13 -0.54
N LYS A 48 12.80 15.37 -1.06
CA LYS A 48 12.60 14.39 -2.12
C LYS A 48 12.12 13.07 -1.49
N VAL A 49 10.94 12.59 -1.88
CA VAL A 49 10.26 11.45 -1.23
C VAL A 49 10.37 10.18 -2.09
N PHE A 50 10.87 9.09 -1.51
CA PHE A 50 10.95 7.80 -2.18
C PHE A 50 9.99 6.81 -1.51
N VAL A 51 8.97 6.37 -2.25
CA VAL A 51 7.94 5.45 -1.77
C VAL A 51 8.30 4.03 -2.18
N VAL A 52 8.49 3.16 -1.19
CA VAL A 52 8.91 1.76 -1.38
C VAL A 52 8.06 0.82 -0.50
N HIS A 53 8.29 -0.48 -0.61
CA HIS A 53 7.67 -1.52 0.24
C HIS A 53 6.13 -1.50 0.25
N GLY A 54 5.51 -1.28 -0.91
CA GLY A 54 4.08 -1.40 -1.13
C GLY A 54 3.75 -2.57 -2.05
N ALA A 55 2.50 -3.03 -2.00
CA ALA A 55 1.96 -3.90 -3.04
C ALA A 55 2.02 -3.20 -4.41
N GLU A 56 1.95 -4.00 -5.47
CA GLU A 56 2.00 -3.52 -6.86
C GLU A 56 1.03 -2.34 -7.09
N GLY A 57 1.56 -1.23 -7.61
CA GLY A 57 0.80 0.00 -7.88
C GLY A 57 0.59 0.93 -6.68
N ASN A 58 0.70 0.45 -5.43
CA ASN A 58 0.44 1.28 -4.26
C ASN A 58 1.52 2.34 -4.03
N CYS A 59 2.79 2.01 -4.32
CA CYS A 59 3.88 2.98 -4.21
C CYS A 59 3.70 4.14 -5.19
N GLU A 60 3.34 3.83 -6.43
CA GLU A 60 3.08 4.80 -7.49
C GLU A 60 1.89 5.70 -7.14
N LEU A 61 0.82 5.13 -6.56
CA LEU A 61 -0.34 5.88 -6.12
C LEU A 61 0.01 6.90 -5.04
N LEU A 62 0.77 6.49 -4.01
CA LEU A 62 1.17 7.40 -2.95
C LEU A 62 2.17 8.45 -3.46
N ALA A 63 3.17 8.06 -4.26
CA ALA A 63 4.12 9.00 -4.86
C ALA A 63 3.41 10.05 -5.74
N LYS A 64 2.42 9.64 -6.54
CA LYS A 64 1.60 10.55 -7.35
C LYS A 64 0.78 11.50 -6.47
N TRP A 65 0.19 10.99 -5.38
CA TRP A 65 -0.53 11.83 -4.43
C TRP A 65 0.38 12.87 -3.80
N VAL A 66 1.60 12.49 -3.37
CA VAL A 66 2.58 13.43 -2.80
C VAL A 66 2.93 14.54 -3.80
N LYS A 67 3.16 14.21 -5.07
CA LYS A 67 3.39 15.22 -6.12
C LYS A 67 2.21 16.18 -6.29
N ASN A 68 1.02 15.62 -6.42
CA ASN A 68 -0.16 16.40 -6.80
C ASN A 68 -0.67 17.28 -5.66
N GLU A 69 -0.68 16.76 -4.44
CA GLU A 69 -1.29 17.45 -3.30
C GLU A 69 -0.29 18.29 -2.52
N LEU A 70 0.99 17.90 -2.47
CA LEU A 70 2.02 18.58 -1.67
C LEU A 70 3.05 19.32 -2.52
N GLY A 71 3.06 19.12 -3.84
CA GLY A 71 4.04 19.73 -4.75
C GLY A 71 5.47 19.23 -4.53
N LEU A 72 5.67 18.17 -3.74
CA LEU A 72 6.98 17.60 -3.45
C LEU A 72 7.45 16.69 -4.58
N GLU A 73 8.76 16.62 -4.76
CA GLU A 73 9.36 15.64 -5.65
C GLU A 73 9.22 14.24 -5.04
N ALA A 74 8.57 13.31 -5.75
CA ALA A 74 8.37 11.96 -5.24
C ALA A 74 8.60 10.86 -6.29
N PHE A 75 9.01 9.67 -5.86
CA PHE A 75 9.27 8.54 -6.75
C PHE A 75 8.77 7.25 -6.14
N ALA A 76 8.42 6.29 -7.01
CA ALA A 76 8.24 4.90 -6.66
C ALA A 76 9.34 4.09 -7.37
N PRO A 77 10.52 3.95 -6.75
CA PRO A 77 11.66 3.28 -7.38
C PRO A 77 11.38 1.81 -7.67
N ARG A 78 11.97 1.32 -8.74
CA ARG A 78 12.11 -0.12 -9.00
C ARG A 78 13.40 -0.62 -8.36
N ALA A 79 13.44 -1.92 -8.09
CA ALA A 79 14.65 -2.55 -7.58
C ALA A 79 15.80 -2.37 -8.60
N GLY A 80 16.90 -1.77 -8.14
CA GLY A 80 18.07 -1.47 -8.95
C GLY A 80 18.13 -0.05 -9.52
N ASP A 81 17.09 0.77 -9.36
CA ASP A 81 17.15 2.18 -9.74
C ASP A 81 18.16 2.95 -8.86
N VAL A 82 18.86 3.91 -9.48
CA VAL A 82 19.88 4.74 -8.82
C VAL A 82 19.46 6.21 -8.92
N PHE A 83 19.56 6.93 -7.80
CA PHE A 83 19.20 8.34 -7.70
C PHE A 83 20.34 9.14 -7.06
N GLU A 84 20.50 10.39 -7.51
CA GLU A 84 21.33 11.40 -6.86
C GLU A 84 20.46 12.20 -5.89
N VAL A 85 20.95 12.39 -4.66
CA VAL A 85 20.21 12.97 -3.53
C VAL A 85 20.86 14.26 -3.07
#